data_AF-A0A2U9AW27-F1
#
_entry.id   AF-A0A2U9AW27-F1
#
_cell.length_a   1.000
_cell.length_b   1.000
_cell.length_c   1.000
_cell.angle_alpha   90.00
_cell.angle_beta   90.00
_cell.angle_gamma   90.00
#
_symmetry.space_group_name_H-M   'P 1'
#
loop_
_entity.id
_entity.type
_entity.pdbx_description
1 polymer ?
#
loop_
_entity_poly.entity_id
_entity_poly.type
_entity_poly.pdbx_seq_one_letter_code
_entity_poly.pdbx_strand_id
1 'polypeptide(L)'
;MSVTQRLKCGLLGLRGVFGRGQVLPAATARLQHSNAEQSGQSAPTNRPETSSAKTMMDIGTRRIFGEEHDLFRQNVRRFFQEEVVPHHKEWEKAGQVSREVWEKAGEQGLLGILIPEEHGGIGGDLFSATVMLEEQMYCNCSGPGFTLHSDIVMPYIANYGSKEQIERFIPEMSAGKCIAAIAMTEPGAGSDLQGVRTYAKRDGSDWILNGNKVFITNGWMCDAVVVVTVTDCEVRAAAHGISLFLVEDGMKGFQKGRKLEKIGLKAQDTAELFFEDVRLPADALLGELNKGFYYLMNELPQV
;
A
#
# COMPACT_ATOMS: atom_id res chain seq x y z
N MET A 1 -38.13 -16.64 4.51
CA MET A 1 -38.44 -17.96 5.12
C MET A 1 -37.95 -19.02 4.14
N SER A 2 -36.75 -19.56 4.37
CA SER A 2 -36.47 -20.94 4.86
C SER A 2 -36.64 -21.99 3.74
N VAL A 3 -35.57 -22.42 3.06
CA VAL A 3 -34.63 -23.53 3.40
C VAL A 3 -35.16 -24.91 2.94
N THR A 4 -34.26 -25.66 2.28
CA THR A 4 -34.24 -27.11 1.99
C THR A 4 -35.21 -27.73 0.97
N GLN A 5 -34.70 -28.08 -0.22
CA GLN A 5 -34.63 -29.46 -0.78
C GLN A 5 -34.47 -29.43 -2.31
N ARG A 6 -33.50 -30.23 -2.81
CA ARG A 6 -33.22 -30.72 -4.20
C ARG A 6 -31.69 -30.58 -4.42
N LEU A 7 -30.89 -31.59 -4.77
CA LEU A 7 -31.07 -32.93 -5.30
C LEU A 7 -29.80 -33.77 -4.97
N LYS A 8 -29.98 -35.07 -4.72
CA LYS A 8 -28.95 -36.12 -4.83
C LYS A 8 -29.49 -37.18 -5.80
N CYS A 9 -28.83 -37.43 -6.93
CA CYS A 9 -28.69 -38.75 -7.57
C CYS A 9 -27.94 -38.65 -8.91
N GLY A 10 -27.04 -39.61 -9.15
CA GLY A 10 -26.50 -39.91 -10.50
C GLY A 10 -25.01 -40.26 -10.51
N LEU A 11 -24.68 -41.53 -10.27
CA LEU A 11 -23.33 -42.11 -10.38
C LEU A 11 -23.21 -42.91 -11.70
N LEU A 12 -21.98 -43.05 -12.21
CA LEU A 12 -21.48 -43.90 -13.32
C LEU A 12 -21.73 -43.34 -14.74
N GLY A 13 -20.75 -43.19 -15.63
CA GLY A 13 -19.31 -43.46 -15.61
C GLY A 13 -18.81 -43.51 -17.07
N LEU A 14 -17.67 -42.90 -17.38
CA LEU A 14 -16.87 -43.20 -18.58
C LEU A 14 -15.41 -42.77 -18.32
N ARG A 15 -14.51 -43.72 -18.59
CA ARG A 15 -13.07 -43.66 -18.33
C ARG A 15 -12.33 -42.84 -19.39
N GLY A 16 -11.37 -42.05 -18.91
CA GLY A 16 -10.03 -41.93 -19.50
C GLY A 16 -9.81 -40.73 -20.42
N VAL A 17 -8.88 -39.84 -20.02
CA VAL A 17 -7.57 -39.60 -20.66
C VAL A 17 -6.99 -38.24 -20.22
N PHE A 18 -5.77 -38.27 -19.67
CA PHE A 18 -4.79 -37.19 -19.36
C PHE A 18 -5.05 -36.12 -18.27
N GLY A 19 -4.01 -35.91 -17.43
CA GLY A 19 -3.72 -34.65 -16.73
C GLY A 19 -3.88 -34.62 -15.20
N ARG A 20 -2.92 -35.20 -14.46
CA ARG A 20 -2.82 -35.03 -12.99
C ARG A 20 -2.35 -33.61 -12.64
N GLY A 21 -3.13 -32.92 -11.80
CA GLY A 21 -2.75 -31.71 -11.07
C GLY A 21 -3.72 -31.50 -9.91
N GLN A 22 -3.66 -32.37 -8.89
CA GLN A 22 -4.45 -32.22 -7.67
C GLN A 22 -3.80 -31.14 -6.79
N VAL A 23 -4.51 -30.03 -6.62
CA VAL A 23 -4.29 -29.07 -5.55
C VAL A 23 -4.67 -29.74 -4.23
N LEU A 24 -3.70 -29.87 -3.32
CA LEU A 24 -3.92 -30.37 -1.96
C LEU A 24 -4.45 -29.23 -1.06
N PRO A 25 -5.50 -29.46 -0.25
CA PRO A 25 -5.96 -28.47 0.72
C PRO A 25 -5.01 -28.42 1.93
N ALA A 26 -4.67 -27.20 2.36
CA ALA A 26 -3.69 -26.85 3.40
C ALA A 26 -4.05 -27.26 4.84
N ALA A 27 -4.94 -28.24 5.04
CA ALA A 27 -5.44 -28.64 6.37
C ALA A 27 -4.75 -29.90 6.95
N THR A 28 -3.95 -30.62 6.16
CA THR A 28 -3.31 -31.88 6.60
C THR A 28 -1.83 -31.78 7.00
N ALA A 29 -1.23 -30.59 6.95
CA ALA A 29 0.16 -30.38 7.39
C ALA A 29 0.33 -30.03 8.88
N ARG A 30 -0.76 -29.87 9.65
CA ARG A 30 -0.74 -29.33 11.02
C ARG A 30 -0.72 -30.35 12.16
N LEU A 31 -0.34 -31.61 11.93
CA LEU A 31 -0.27 -32.62 13.00
C LEU A 31 1.09 -33.32 13.15
N GLN A 32 2.16 -32.83 12.52
CA GLN A 32 3.51 -33.36 12.72
C GLN A 32 4.52 -32.36 13.33
N HIS A 33 4.13 -31.10 13.56
CA HIS A 33 5.05 -30.09 14.11
C HIS A 33 4.96 -29.88 15.63
N SER A 34 4.11 -30.61 16.36
CA SER A 34 3.96 -30.40 17.81
C SER A 34 4.87 -31.28 18.69
N ASN A 35 6.01 -31.76 18.18
CA ASN A 35 6.97 -32.55 18.97
C ASN A 35 8.44 -32.35 18.55
N ALA A 36 8.78 -31.18 18.01
CA ALA A 36 10.16 -30.81 17.68
C ALA A 36 10.62 -29.53 18.40
N GLU A 37 10.19 -29.35 19.65
CA GLU A 37 10.83 -28.40 20.56
C GLU A 37 11.76 -29.16 21.48
N GLN A 38 12.98 -29.42 20.99
CA GLN A 38 14.23 -29.50 21.76
C GLN A 38 15.33 -30.06 20.86
N SER A 39 16.44 -29.31 20.75
CA SER A 39 17.66 -29.58 19.99
C SER A 39 17.67 -29.12 18.52
N GLY A 40 18.19 -27.91 18.32
CA GLY A 40 18.55 -27.37 17.01
C GLY A 40 19.30 -26.05 17.20
N GLN A 41 20.55 -26.11 17.66
CA GLN A 41 21.46 -24.98 17.45
C GLN A 41 21.61 -24.81 15.93
N SER A 42 21.06 -23.73 15.38
CA SER A 42 21.36 -23.31 14.01
C SER A 42 22.88 -23.19 13.89
N ALA A 43 23.47 -23.82 12.87
CA ALA A 43 24.89 -23.69 12.60
C ALA A 43 25.26 -22.20 12.53
N PRO A 44 26.41 -21.76 13.06
CA PRO A 44 26.80 -20.36 13.01
C PRO A 44 26.96 -19.95 11.55
N THR A 45 26.04 -19.12 11.09
CA THR A 45 26.04 -18.51 9.77
C THR A 45 27.27 -17.59 9.76
N ASN A 46 28.33 -17.96 9.04
CA ASN A 46 29.56 -17.17 9.00
C ASN A 46 29.32 -15.89 8.18
N ARG A 47 28.66 -14.91 8.81
CA ARG A 47 28.32 -13.63 8.20
C ARG A 47 29.54 -12.72 8.29
N PRO A 48 30.07 -12.24 7.15
CA PRO A 48 31.21 -11.35 7.15
C PRO A 48 30.92 -10.05 7.90
N GLU A 49 31.97 -9.45 8.46
CA GLU A 49 31.85 -8.14 9.11
C GLU A 49 31.45 -7.05 8.11
N THR A 50 30.67 -6.04 8.54
CA THR A 50 30.29 -4.91 7.68
C THR A 50 31.52 -4.24 7.05
N SER A 51 32.63 -4.18 7.78
CA SER A 51 33.91 -3.62 7.30
C SER A 51 34.56 -4.41 6.15
N SER A 52 34.10 -5.64 5.91
CA SER A 52 34.59 -6.50 4.82
C SER A 52 33.75 -6.39 3.54
N ALA A 53 32.65 -5.63 3.56
CA ALA A 53 31.83 -5.37 2.37
C ALA A 53 32.64 -4.61 1.32
N LYS A 54 32.66 -5.13 0.08
CA LYS A 54 33.25 -4.45 -1.08
C LYS A 54 32.33 -3.35 -1.60
N THR A 55 31.02 -3.58 -1.51
CA THR A 55 29.99 -2.63 -1.94
C THR A 55 28.86 -2.56 -0.92
N MET A 56 28.06 -1.49 -0.97
CA MET A 56 26.85 -1.38 -0.14
C MET A 56 25.76 -2.41 -0.51
N MET A 57 25.88 -3.07 -1.67
CA MET A 57 24.92 -4.07 -2.15
C MET A 57 25.30 -5.51 -1.74
N ASP A 58 26.43 -5.69 -1.05
CA ASP A 58 26.90 -7.00 -0.58
C ASP A 58 25.97 -7.53 0.52
N ILE A 59 25.23 -8.59 0.18
CA ILE A 59 24.23 -9.21 1.05
C ILE A 59 24.92 -9.98 2.20
N GLY A 60 24.32 -9.95 3.40
CA GLY A 60 24.81 -10.67 4.57
C GLY A 60 25.96 -10.01 5.33
N THR A 61 26.40 -8.81 4.94
CA THR A 61 27.47 -8.07 5.64
C THR A 61 26.94 -7.14 6.75
N ARG A 62 25.68 -6.72 6.68
CA ARG A 62 25.06 -5.81 7.65
C ARG A 62 24.35 -6.60 8.76
N ARG A 63 24.88 -6.50 9.98
CA ARG A 63 24.43 -7.25 11.16
C ARG A 63 22.99 -6.99 11.63
N ILE A 64 22.34 -5.92 11.15
CA ILE A 64 20.93 -5.64 11.46
C ILE A 64 19.96 -6.57 10.73
N PHE A 65 20.40 -7.26 9.67
CA PHE A 65 19.57 -8.16 8.87
C PHE A 65 19.78 -9.63 9.28
N GLY A 66 18.74 -10.45 9.13
CA GLY A 66 18.74 -11.91 9.26
C GLY A 66 19.00 -12.62 7.93
N GLU A 67 19.14 -13.94 7.92
CA GLU A 67 19.26 -14.71 6.65
C GLU A 67 17.98 -14.62 5.82
N GLU A 68 16.82 -14.55 6.47
CA GLU A 68 15.53 -14.36 5.81
C GLU A 68 15.48 -13.03 5.06
N HIS A 69 16.00 -11.95 5.67
CA HIS A 69 16.13 -10.64 5.01
C HIS A 69 17.12 -10.69 3.82
N ASP A 70 18.18 -11.48 3.90
CA ASP A 70 19.13 -11.66 2.81
C ASP A 70 18.49 -12.38 1.62
N LEU A 71 17.71 -13.43 1.88
CA LEU A 71 16.97 -14.14 0.84
C LEU A 71 15.89 -13.24 0.22
N PHE A 72 15.14 -12.52 1.05
CA PHE A 72 14.16 -11.53 0.59
C PHE A 72 14.81 -10.46 -0.29
N ARG A 73 15.98 -9.93 0.13
CA ARG A 73 16.75 -8.96 -0.67
C ARG A 73 17.16 -9.48 -2.03
N GLN A 74 17.54 -10.76 -2.15
CA GLN A 74 17.83 -11.36 -3.45
C GLN A 74 16.59 -11.39 -4.35
N ASN A 75 15.42 -11.70 -3.79
CA ASN A 75 14.16 -11.71 -4.53
C ASN A 75 13.75 -10.29 -4.98
N VAL A 76 13.76 -9.32 -4.06
CA VAL A 76 13.49 -7.91 -4.36
C VAL A 76 14.44 -7.38 -5.42
N ARG A 77 15.74 -7.64 -5.29
CA ARG A 77 16.74 -7.22 -6.29
C ARG A 77 16.42 -7.79 -7.66
N ARG A 78 16.08 -9.08 -7.73
CA ARG A 78 15.70 -9.75 -8.99
C ARG A 78 14.47 -9.08 -9.60
N PHE A 79 13.44 -8.82 -8.81
CA PHE A 79 12.24 -8.11 -9.27
C PHE A 79 12.59 -6.76 -9.89
N PHE A 80 13.40 -5.93 -9.22
CA PHE A 80 13.81 -4.65 -9.79
C PHE A 80 14.62 -4.79 -11.09
N GLN A 81 15.54 -5.76 -11.16
CA GLN A 81 16.35 -5.98 -12.36
C GLN A 81 15.54 -6.50 -13.56
N GLU A 82 14.52 -7.32 -13.32
CA GLU A 82 13.73 -7.98 -14.37
C GLU A 82 12.51 -7.14 -14.77
N GLU A 83 11.82 -6.51 -13.81
CA GLU A 83 10.50 -5.89 -14.02
C GLU A 83 10.50 -4.37 -13.99
N VAL A 84 11.57 -3.72 -13.48
CA VAL A 84 11.61 -2.25 -13.31
C VAL A 84 12.69 -1.62 -14.18
N VAL A 85 13.95 -2.02 -14.00
CA VAL A 85 15.12 -1.43 -14.69
C VAL A 85 14.98 -1.39 -16.21
N PRO A 86 14.50 -2.46 -16.90
CA PRO A 86 14.37 -2.44 -18.36
C PRO A 86 13.38 -1.41 -18.89
N HIS A 87 12.38 -1.04 -18.09
CA HIS A 87 11.25 -0.19 -18.49
C HIS A 87 11.37 1.25 -17.99
N HIS A 88 12.19 1.49 -16.95
CA HIS A 88 12.20 2.76 -16.22
C HIS A 88 12.43 3.99 -17.10
N LYS A 89 13.33 3.90 -18.09
CA LYS A 89 13.60 5.01 -19.04
C LYS A 89 12.37 5.40 -19.87
N GLU A 90 11.51 4.45 -20.20
CA GLU A 90 10.25 4.73 -20.92
C GLU A 90 9.22 5.34 -19.97
N TRP A 91 9.16 4.86 -18.73
CA TRP A 91 8.32 5.43 -17.69
C TRP A 91 8.70 6.87 -17.35
N GLU A 92 9.98 7.22 -17.34
CA GLU A 92 10.43 8.61 -17.17
C GLU A 92 9.92 9.53 -18.27
N LYS A 93 9.83 9.05 -19.52
CA LYS A 93 9.25 9.82 -20.63
C LYS A 93 7.73 9.89 -20.53
N ALA A 94 7.10 8.80 -20.11
CA ALA A 94 5.65 8.74 -19.93
C ALA A 94 5.18 9.54 -18.71
N GLY A 95 6.06 9.86 -17.77
CA GLY A 95 5.71 10.53 -16.52
C GLY A 95 5.04 9.61 -15.49
N GLN A 96 5.05 8.29 -15.70
CA GLN A 96 4.37 7.29 -14.87
C GLN A 96 4.91 5.88 -15.15
N VAL A 97 4.74 4.97 -14.20
CA VAL A 97 4.95 3.52 -14.41
C VAL A 97 3.74 2.85 -15.08
N SER A 98 3.85 1.56 -15.42
CA SER A 98 2.72 0.75 -15.90
C SER A 98 1.87 0.27 -14.72
N ARG A 99 0.58 -0.05 -14.94
CA ARG A 99 -0.22 -0.78 -13.92
C ARG A 99 0.30 -2.20 -13.70
N GLU A 100 0.80 -2.84 -14.75
CA GLU A 100 1.35 -4.19 -14.70
C GLU A 100 2.46 -4.36 -13.65
N VAL A 101 3.34 -3.36 -13.46
CA VAL A 101 4.39 -3.48 -12.44
C VAL A 101 3.83 -3.50 -11.01
N TRP A 102 2.67 -2.88 -10.77
CA TRP A 102 1.99 -2.95 -9.47
C TRP A 102 1.42 -4.33 -9.23
N GLU A 103 0.72 -4.90 -10.21
CA GLU A 103 0.15 -6.25 -10.10
C GLU A 103 1.25 -7.31 -9.92
N LYS A 104 2.35 -7.21 -10.69
CA LYS A 104 3.52 -8.10 -10.51
C LYS A 104 4.18 -7.96 -9.15
N ALA A 105 4.27 -6.74 -8.60
CA ALA A 105 4.77 -6.53 -7.24
C ALA A 105 3.85 -7.19 -6.20
N GLY A 106 2.53 -7.05 -6.37
CA GLY A 106 1.54 -7.70 -5.51
C GLY A 106 1.59 -9.22 -5.57
N GLU A 107 1.72 -9.81 -6.77
CA GLU A 107 1.88 -11.26 -6.97
C GLU A 107 3.12 -11.83 -6.26
N GLN A 108 4.17 -11.03 -6.12
CA GLN A 108 5.41 -11.40 -5.42
C GLN A 108 5.41 -11.04 -3.93
N GLY A 109 4.32 -10.49 -3.40
CA GLY A 109 4.22 -10.09 -1.99
C GLY A 109 5.14 -8.91 -1.63
N LEU A 110 5.35 -7.99 -2.57
CA LEU A 110 6.23 -6.82 -2.40
C LEU A 110 5.47 -5.53 -2.03
N LEU A 111 4.14 -5.61 -1.89
CA LEU A 111 3.26 -4.53 -1.46
C LEU A 111 2.62 -4.90 -0.12
N GLY A 112 2.44 -3.91 0.76
CA GLY A 112 1.83 -4.13 2.08
C GLY A 112 2.68 -5.01 3.01
N ILE A 113 4.01 -4.89 2.95
CA ILE A 113 4.94 -5.74 3.72
C ILE A 113 4.66 -5.66 5.21
N LEU A 114 4.52 -4.46 5.76
CA LEU A 114 4.28 -4.22 7.19
C LEU A 114 2.85 -4.49 7.64
N ILE A 115 1.95 -4.73 6.70
CA ILE A 115 0.54 -4.89 7.01
C ILE A 115 0.31 -6.32 7.48
N PRO A 116 -0.37 -6.53 8.63
CA PRO A 116 -0.64 -7.88 9.14
C PRO A 116 -1.38 -8.76 8.14
N GLU A 117 -1.06 -10.06 8.12
CA GLU A 117 -1.73 -11.04 7.27
C GLU A 117 -3.26 -11.07 7.50
N GLU A 118 -3.70 -10.86 8.74
CA GLU A 118 -5.12 -10.80 9.11
C GLU A 118 -5.90 -9.63 8.49
N HIS A 119 -5.18 -8.62 7.99
CA HIS A 119 -5.76 -7.51 7.23
C HIS A 119 -5.58 -7.69 5.71
N GLY A 120 -4.90 -8.74 5.26
CA GLY A 120 -4.59 -9.00 3.86
C GLY A 120 -3.24 -8.44 3.40
N GLY A 121 -2.35 -8.11 4.33
CA GLY A 121 -0.94 -7.79 4.06
C GLY A 121 -0.03 -9.03 4.06
N ILE A 122 1.28 -8.80 4.10
CA ILE A 122 2.31 -9.86 4.07
C ILE A 122 2.79 -10.26 5.47
N GLY A 123 2.63 -9.39 6.48
CA GLY A 123 3.07 -9.66 7.85
C GLY A 123 4.60 -9.68 8.05
N GLY A 124 5.34 -9.00 7.18
CA GLY A 124 6.78 -8.78 7.31
C GLY A 124 7.12 -7.70 8.33
N ASP A 125 8.42 -7.49 8.55
CA ASP A 125 8.94 -6.54 9.52
C ASP A 125 9.53 -5.26 8.88
N LEU A 126 9.90 -4.29 9.72
CA LEU A 126 10.51 -3.03 9.29
C LEU A 126 11.77 -3.25 8.45
N PHE A 127 12.56 -4.28 8.76
CA PHE A 127 13.77 -4.58 8.02
C PHE A 127 13.46 -5.09 6.61
N SER A 128 12.40 -5.88 6.44
CA SER A 128 11.90 -6.33 5.14
C SER A 128 11.39 -5.16 4.30
N ALA A 129 10.60 -4.25 4.87
CA ALA A 129 10.18 -3.03 4.16
C ALA A 129 11.39 -2.15 3.77
N THR A 130 12.38 -2.04 4.66
CA THR A 130 13.64 -1.32 4.39
C THR A 130 14.41 -1.94 3.23
N VAL A 131 14.45 -3.27 3.11
CA VAL A 131 15.06 -3.97 1.97
C VAL A 131 14.41 -3.55 0.65
N MET A 132 13.07 -3.47 0.62
CA MET A 132 12.32 -3.03 -0.57
C MET A 132 12.74 -1.63 -1.03
N LEU A 133 12.78 -0.68 -0.08
CA LEU A 133 13.21 0.70 -0.35
C LEU A 133 14.67 0.76 -0.81
N GLU A 134 15.59 0.07 -0.12
CA GLU A 134 17.02 0.11 -0.45
C GLU A 134 17.30 -0.41 -1.86
N GLU A 135 16.72 -1.55 -2.25
CA GLU A 135 16.95 -2.14 -3.57
C GLU A 135 16.36 -1.27 -4.69
N GLN A 136 15.23 -0.58 -4.45
CA GLN A 136 14.73 0.44 -5.37
C GLN A 136 15.74 1.58 -5.56
N MET A 137 16.33 2.05 -4.46
CA MET A 137 17.30 3.15 -4.50
C MET A 137 18.62 2.73 -5.15
N TYR A 138 19.10 1.50 -4.92
CA TYR A 138 20.34 1.00 -5.52
C TYR A 138 20.27 0.89 -7.04
N CYS A 139 19.10 0.62 -7.62
CA CYS A 139 18.90 0.63 -9.07
C CYS A 139 18.51 2.01 -9.63
N ASN A 140 18.43 3.05 -8.79
CA ASN A 140 18.07 4.42 -9.15
C ASN A 140 16.73 4.52 -9.92
N CYS A 141 15.79 3.61 -9.65
CA CYS A 141 14.50 3.54 -10.34
C CYS A 141 13.40 4.18 -9.50
N SER A 142 13.32 5.50 -9.55
CA SER A 142 12.37 6.31 -8.76
C SER A 142 10.89 6.19 -9.14
N GLY A 143 10.55 5.41 -10.17
CA GLY A 143 9.19 5.40 -10.75
C GLY A 143 8.12 4.81 -9.84
N PRO A 144 8.27 3.55 -9.40
CA PRO A 144 7.26 2.92 -8.55
C PRO A 144 7.09 3.66 -7.21
N GLY A 145 5.86 4.01 -6.86
CA GLY A 145 5.50 4.63 -5.59
C GLY A 145 5.16 3.63 -4.49
N PHE A 146 5.83 2.47 -4.47
CA PHE A 146 5.50 1.33 -3.60
C PHE A 146 5.63 1.63 -2.12
N THR A 147 6.69 2.34 -1.70
CA THR A 147 6.90 2.73 -0.30
C THR A 147 5.82 3.69 0.19
N LEU A 148 5.46 4.72 -0.60
CA LEU A 148 4.32 5.59 -0.26
C LEU A 148 3.06 4.75 -0.08
N HIS A 149 2.78 3.87 -1.03
CA HIS A 149 1.59 3.05 -1.01
C HIS A 149 1.53 2.13 0.22
N SER A 150 2.58 1.34 0.42
CA SER A 150 2.62 0.25 1.39
C SER A 150 2.95 0.71 2.81
N ASP A 151 3.89 1.64 2.93
CA ASP A 151 4.49 1.99 4.22
C ASP A 151 3.95 3.32 4.76
N ILE A 152 3.27 4.12 3.92
CA ILE A 152 2.65 5.38 4.33
C ILE A 152 1.13 5.30 4.28
N VAL A 153 0.52 4.90 3.15
CA VAL A 153 -0.94 4.99 2.97
C VAL A 153 -1.68 3.81 3.63
N MET A 154 -1.24 2.57 3.39
CA MET A 154 -1.90 1.39 3.98
C MET A 154 -2.00 1.44 5.51
N PRO A 155 -1.00 1.92 6.28
CA PRO A 155 -1.12 2.07 7.74
C PRO A 155 -2.29 2.95 8.19
N TYR A 156 -2.62 4.05 7.49
CA TYR A 156 -3.81 4.84 7.85
C TYR A 156 -5.10 4.02 7.76
N ILE A 157 -5.22 3.18 6.73
CA ILE A 157 -6.40 2.33 6.53
C ILE A 157 -6.39 1.17 7.54
N ALA A 158 -5.25 0.52 7.76
CA ALA A 158 -5.13 -0.58 8.70
C ALA A 158 -5.37 -0.16 10.16
N ASN A 159 -4.88 1.01 10.57
CA ASN A 159 -4.94 1.47 11.96
C ASN A 159 -6.25 2.19 12.30
N TYR A 160 -6.84 2.90 11.33
CA TYR A 160 -7.99 3.79 11.57
C TYR A 160 -9.21 3.45 10.73
N GLY A 161 -9.09 2.53 9.77
CA GLY A 161 -10.20 2.09 8.96
C GLY A 161 -11.25 1.33 9.76
N SER A 162 -12.50 1.44 9.33
CA SER A 162 -13.52 0.48 9.75
C SER A 162 -13.14 -0.92 9.26
N LYS A 163 -13.75 -1.95 9.85
CA LYS A 163 -13.56 -3.34 9.41
C LYS A 163 -13.86 -3.49 7.92
N GLU A 164 -14.94 -2.87 7.45
CA GLU A 164 -15.37 -2.90 6.06
C GLU A 164 -14.38 -2.18 5.13
N GLN A 165 -13.79 -1.07 5.57
CA GLN A 165 -12.75 -0.37 4.81
C GLN A 165 -11.48 -1.23 4.70
N ILE A 166 -11.04 -1.85 5.80
CA ILE A 166 -9.87 -2.73 5.80
C ILE A 166 -10.08 -3.93 4.89
N GLU A 167 -11.20 -4.66 5.05
CA GLU A 167 -11.54 -5.85 4.26
C GLU A 167 -11.69 -5.53 2.76
N ARG A 168 -12.10 -4.30 2.41
CA ARG A 168 -12.28 -3.86 1.03
C ARG A 168 -11.00 -3.39 0.36
N PHE A 169 -10.22 -2.55 1.04
CA PHE A 169 -9.09 -1.85 0.41
C PHE A 169 -7.78 -2.62 0.54
N ILE A 170 -7.42 -3.10 1.74
CA ILE A 170 -6.08 -3.64 1.99
C ILE A 170 -5.75 -4.84 1.09
N PRO A 171 -6.62 -5.85 0.91
CA PRO A 171 -6.30 -6.97 0.02
C PRO A 171 -6.06 -6.56 -1.44
N GLU A 172 -6.84 -5.62 -1.97
CA GLU A 172 -6.68 -5.13 -3.34
C GLU A 172 -5.44 -4.24 -3.51
N MET A 173 -5.07 -3.50 -2.45
CA MET A 173 -3.83 -2.73 -2.39
C MET A 173 -2.60 -3.66 -2.36
N SER A 174 -2.60 -4.68 -1.50
CA SER A 174 -1.55 -5.72 -1.45
C SER A 174 -1.41 -6.47 -2.78
N ALA A 175 -2.52 -6.68 -3.50
CA ALA A 175 -2.51 -7.30 -4.83
C ALA A 175 -2.06 -6.36 -5.96
N GLY A 176 -1.81 -5.07 -5.68
CA GLY A 176 -1.44 -4.07 -6.68
C GLY A 176 -2.58 -3.64 -7.61
N LYS A 177 -3.83 -4.01 -7.31
CA LYS A 177 -5.03 -3.72 -8.11
C LYS A 177 -5.67 -2.39 -7.73
N CYS A 178 -5.51 -1.98 -6.48
CA CYS A 178 -5.93 -0.68 -5.97
C CYS A 178 -4.69 0.13 -5.58
N ILE A 179 -4.30 1.09 -6.42
CA ILE A 179 -3.19 2.00 -6.13
C ILE A 179 -3.71 3.12 -5.24
N ALA A 180 -3.01 3.41 -4.15
CA ALA A 180 -3.45 4.42 -3.20
C ALA A 180 -2.46 5.58 -3.07
N ALA A 181 -3.02 6.74 -2.72
CA ALA A 181 -2.30 7.97 -2.45
C ALA A 181 -2.78 8.62 -1.14
N ILE A 182 -2.03 9.61 -0.66
CA ILE A 182 -2.46 10.49 0.43
C ILE A 182 -2.32 11.95 -0.01
N ALA A 183 -3.37 12.74 0.21
CA ALA A 183 -3.47 14.11 -0.26
C ALA A 183 -3.56 15.10 0.90
N MET A 184 -2.37 15.53 1.33
CA MET A 184 -2.20 16.49 2.43
C MET A 184 -2.04 17.92 1.89
N THR A 185 -1.00 18.12 1.07
CA THR A 185 -0.49 19.41 0.62
C THR A 185 -1.45 20.13 -0.34
N GLU A 186 -1.54 21.44 -0.16
CA GLU A 186 -2.29 22.38 -0.99
C GLU A 186 -1.36 23.47 -1.53
N PRO A 187 -1.73 24.19 -2.61
CA PRO A 187 -0.91 25.30 -3.11
C PRO A 187 -0.59 26.36 -2.05
N GLY A 188 -1.49 26.56 -1.08
CA GLY A 188 -1.32 27.50 0.02
C GLY A 188 -0.81 26.90 1.34
N ALA A 189 -0.64 25.58 1.43
CA ALA A 189 -0.31 24.90 2.70
C ALA A 189 0.52 23.63 2.46
N GLY A 190 1.77 23.64 2.96
CA GLY A 190 2.70 22.52 2.93
C GLY A 190 3.17 22.17 4.34
N SER A 191 4.26 22.81 4.79
CA SER A 191 4.80 22.64 6.15
C SER A 191 3.81 23.07 7.23
N ASP A 192 3.01 24.10 6.97
CA ASP A 192 1.86 24.47 7.81
C ASP A 192 0.63 23.65 7.41
N LEU A 193 0.60 22.38 7.83
CA LEU A 193 -0.49 21.47 7.49
C LEU A 193 -1.82 21.87 8.16
N GLN A 194 -1.80 22.71 9.19
CA GLN A 194 -3.02 23.25 9.80
C GLN A 194 -3.67 24.34 8.93
N GLY A 195 -2.92 24.92 7.98
CA GLY A 195 -3.39 25.95 7.06
C GLY A 195 -4.17 25.44 5.84
N VAL A 196 -4.45 24.13 5.76
CA VAL A 196 -5.24 23.53 4.67
C VAL A 196 -6.67 24.10 4.63
N ARG A 197 -7.24 24.17 3.43
CA ARG A 197 -8.54 24.78 3.15
C ARG A 197 -9.52 23.86 2.43
N THR A 198 -9.04 22.72 1.89
CA THR A 198 -9.94 21.66 1.40
C THR A 198 -10.86 21.28 2.54
N TYR A 199 -12.17 21.30 2.30
CA TYR A 199 -13.16 21.13 3.34
C TYR A 199 -14.22 20.10 2.95
N ALA A 200 -14.80 19.45 3.97
CA ALA A 200 -15.95 18.58 3.83
C ALA A 200 -17.08 19.08 4.74
N LYS A 201 -18.23 19.44 4.15
CA LYS A 201 -19.42 19.89 4.90
C LYS A 201 -20.45 18.79 4.96
N ARG A 202 -21.09 18.61 6.12
CA ARG A 202 -22.22 17.66 6.26
C ARG A 202 -23.38 18.09 5.38
N ASP A 203 -23.97 17.12 4.68
CA ASP A 203 -25.22 17.23 3.94
C ASP A 203 -26.08 15.98 4.20
N GLY A 204 -26.94 16.04 5.21
CA GLY A 204 -27.67 14.88 5.71
C GLY A 204 -26.73 13.86 6.37
N SER A 205 -26.77 12.62 5.88
CA SER A 205 -25.81 11.56 6.28
C SER A 205 -24.45 11.71 5.61
N ASP A 206 -24.38 12.42 4.50
CA ASP A 206 -23.23 12.46 3.62
C ASP A 206 -22.38 13.70 3.89
N TRP A 207 -21.29 13.82 3.14
CA TRP A 207 -20.42 14.97 3.10
C TRP A 207 -20.26 15.49 1.68
N ILE A 208 -20.10 16.80 1.55
CA ILE A 208 -19.73 17.46 0.29
C ILE A 208 -18.31 17.98 0.44
N LEU A 209 -17.38 17.35 -0.29
CA LEU A 209 -15.97 17.68 -0.32
C LEU A 209 -15.66 18.67 -1.45
N ASN A 210 -14.96 19.75 -1.10
CA ASN A 210 -14.49 20.77 -2.03
C ASN A 210 -13.05 21.19 -1.71
N GLY A 211 -12.25 21.38 -2.75
CA GLY A 211 -10.88 21.88 -2.63
C GLY A 211 -9.95 21.33 -3.69
N ASN A 212 -8.66 21.50 -3.46
CA ASN A 212 -7.63 21.00 -4.37
C ASN A 212 -6.35 20.67 -3.62
N LYS A 213 -5.65 19.66 -4.10
CA LYS A 213 -4.40 19.15 -3.55
C LYS A 213 -3.32 19.14 -4.63
N VAL A 214 -2.06 19.29 -4.24
CA VAL A 214 -0.93 19.39 -5.18
C VAL A 214 0.26 18.60 -4.65
N PHE A 215 1.12 18.14 -5.56
CA PHE A 215 2.27 17.28 -5.29
C PHE A 215 1.88 15.88 -4.78
N ILE A 216 0.75 15.35 -5.27
CA ILE A 216 0.27 14.03 -4.82
C ILE A 216 0.97 12.93 -5.61
N THR A 217 1.91 12.25 -4.97
CA THR A 217 2.54 11.03 -5.50
C THR A 217 1.50 9.92 -5.63
N ASN A 218 1.60 9.12 -6.71
CA ASN A 218 0.55 8.21 -7.20
C ASN A 218 -0.76 8.93 -7.60
N GLY A 219 -0.77 10.26 -7.66
CA GLY A 219 -2.02 11.03 -7.82
C GLY A 219 -2.73 10.80 -9.15
N TRP A 220 -2.02 10.43 -10.21
CA TRP A 220 -2.65 10.14 -11.51
C TRP A 220 -3.16 8.70 -11.58
N MET A 221 -2.41 7.74 -11.05
CA MET A 221 -2.71 6.32 -11.09
C MET A 221 -3.60 5.84 -9.92
N CYS A 222 -3.83 6.67 -8.89
CA CYS A 222 -4.56 6.23 -7.69
C CYS A 222 -6.00 5.81 -8.00
N ASP A 223 -6.43 4.71 -7.42
CA ASP A 223 -7.81 4.23 -7.36
C ASP A 223 -8.50 4.72 -6.08
N ALA A 224 -7.72 4.95 -5.01
CA ALA A 224 -8.20 5.52 -3.75
C ALA A 224 -7.20 6.57 -3.22
N VAL A 225 -7.72 7.59 -2.54
CA VAL A 225 -6.89 8.63 -1.90
C VAL A 225 -7.40 8.95 -0.50
N VAL A 226 -6.49 8.95 0.47
CA VAL A 226 -6.73 9.49 1.82
C VAL A 226 -6.60 11.01 1.72
N VAL A 227 -7.69 11.75 1.86
CA VAL A 227 -7.71 13.22 1.73
C VAL A 227 -7.77 13.87 3.10
N VAL A 228 -6.84 14.80 3.37
CA VAL A 228 -6.87 15.66 4.56
C VAL A 228 -7.82 16.82 4.32
N THR A 229 -8.83 16.96 5.19
CA THR A 229 -9.91 17.92 5.02
C THR A 229 -10.21 18.67 6.32
N VAL A 230 -10.69 19.90 6.20
CA VAL A 230 -11.30 20.67 7.29
C VAL A 230 -12.78 20.31 7.37
N THR A 231 -13.21 19.80 8.51
CA THR A 231 -14.61 19.46 8.82
C THR A 231 -15.24 20.38 9.85
N ASP A 232 -14.42 21.12 10.60
CA ASP A 232 -14.87 22.14 11.55
C ASP A 232 -13.93 23.35 11.51
N CYS A 233 -14.46 24.51 11.11
CA CYS A 233 -13.70 25.76 11.04
C CYS A 233 -13.87 26.66 12.27
N GLU A 234 -14.77 26.30 13.20
CA GLU A 234 -15.11 27.10 14.38
C GLU A 234 -14.28 26.69 15.62
N VAL A 235 -13.54 25.58 15.53
CA VAL A 235 -12.65 25.15 16.61
C VAL A 235 -11.50 26.14 16.83
N ARG A 236 -11.18 26.37 18.11
CA ARG A 236 -10.10 27.29 18.51
C ARG A 236 -8.73 26.89 17.96
N ALA A 237 -8.47 25.59 17.83
CA ALA A 237 -7.24 25.06 17.28
C ALA A 237 -7.56 24.34 15.96
N ALA A 238 -7.04 24.86 14.84
CA ALA A 238 -7.32 24.35 13.50
C ALA A 238 -7.03 22.85 13.37
N ALA A 239 -5.99 22.34 14.05
CA ALA A 239 -5.69 20.91 14.15
C ALA A 239 -6.88 20.04 14.61
N HIS A 240 -7.75 20.55 15.48
CA HIS A 240 -8.91 19.80 16.00
C HIS A 240 -10.11 19.84 15.05
N GLY A 241 -10.00 20.50 13.90
CA GLY A 241 -11.05 20.60 12.89
C GLY A 241 -10.77 19.74 11.67
N ILE A 242 -9.73 18.90 11.72
CA ILE A 242 -9.23 18.13 10.58
C ILE A 242 -9.73 16.69 10.66
N SER A 243 -10.22 16.18 9.53
CA SER A 243 -10.63 14.78 9.33
C SER A 243 -10.00 14.20 8.07
N LEU A 244 -9.94 12.87 8.00
CA LEU A 244 -9.48 12.12 6.85
C LEU A 244 -10.68 11.47 6.15
N PHE A 245 -10.71 11.53 4.82
CA PHE A 245 -11.71 10.81 4.01
C PHE A 245 -11.02 9.93 2.98
N LEU A 246 -11.56 8.74 2.75
CA LEU A 246 -11.24 7.91 1.60
C LEU A 246 -12.09 8.34 0.41
N VAL A 247 -11.44 8.81 -0.65
CA VAL A 247 -12.08 9.21 -1.90
C VAL A 247 -11.62 8.29 -3.01
N GLU A 248 -12.56 7.75 -3.77
CA GLU A 248 -12.27 6.77 -4.83
C GLU A 248 -12.31 7.41 -6.21
N ASP A 249 -11.46 6.91 -7.12
CA ASP A 249 -11.51 7.31 -8.52
C ASP A 249 -12.88 6.99 -9.14
N GLY A 250 -13.33 7.86 -10.04
CA GLY A 250 -14.66 7.77 -10.65
C GLY A 250 -15.81 8.36 -9.81
N MET A 251 -15.57 8.77 -8.55
CA MET A 251 -16.56 9.57 -7.81
C MET A 251 -16.83 10.89 -8.55
N LYS A 252 -18.12 11.24 -8.71
CA LYS A 252 -18.50 12.47 -9.42
C LYS A 252 -17.94 13.71 -8.71
N GLY A 253 -17.29 14.58 -9.47
CA GLY A 253 -16.66 15.81 -8.96
C GLY A 253 -15.19 15.64 -8.55
N PHE A 254 -14.70 14.40 -8.41
CA PHE A 254 -13.28 14.14 -8.19
C PHE A 254 -12.58 14.07 -9.55
N GLN A 255 -11.57 14.91 -9.73
CA GLN A 255 -10.80 14.98 -10.98
C GLN A 255 -9.31 14.99 -10.69
N LYS A 256 -8.58 14.16 -11.42
CA LYS A 256 -7.12 14.16 -11.45
C LYS A 256 -6.67 15.20 -12.47
N GLY A 257 -5.85 16.13 -12.02
CA GLY A 257 -5.23 17.16 -12.84
C GLY A 257 -4.14 16.59 -13.75
N ARG A 258 -3.28 17.48 -14.26
CA ARG A 258 -2.12 17.04 -15.04
C ARG A 258 -1.05 16.42 -14.16
N LYS A 259 -0.27 15.51 -14.75
CA LYS A 259 1.02 15.09 -14.19
C LYS A 259 1.99 16.27 -14.18
N LEU A 260 2.69 16.46 -13.07
CA LEU A 260 3.64 17.55 -12.88
C LEU A 260 4.98 17.23 -13.56
N GLU A 261 5.48 18.19 -14.33
CA GLU A 261 6.86 18.19 -14.82
C GLU A 261 7.81 18.53 -13.68
N LYS A 262 8.78 17.65 -13.42
CA LYS A 262 9.66 17.71 -12.25
C LYS A 262 11.12 17.63 -12.68
N ILE A 263 12.01 18.22 -11.88
CA ILE A 263 13.47 18.14 -12.11
C ILE A 263 14.00 16.69 -12.08
N GLY A 264 13.41 15.85 -11.22
CA GLY A 264 13.74 14.44 -11.02
C GLY A 264 12.49 13.64 -10.67
N LEU A 265 12.64 12.38 -10.25
CA LEU A 265 11.52 11.46 -9.99
C LEU A 265 10.54 11.41 -11.18
N LYS A 266 11.10 11.39 -12.41
CA LYS A 266 10.33 11.65 -13.63
C LYS A 266 9.31 10.56 -13.93
N ALA A 267 9.58 9.32 -13.51
CA ALA A 267 8.66 8.21 -13.65
C ALA A 267 7.56 8.17 -12.56
N GLN A 268 7.57 9.08 -11.58
CA GLN A 268 6.45 9.25 -10.65
C GLN A 268 5.37 10.14 -11.24
N ASP A 269 4.14 9.67 -11.15
CA ASP A 269 2.92 10.25 -11.70
C ASP A 269 2.31 11.31 -10.77
N THR A 270 3.17 12.11 -10.15
CA THR A 270 2.78 13.19 -9.23
C THR A 270 1.79 14.13 -9.90
N ALA A 271 0.62 14.34 -9.29
CA ALA A 271 -0.46 15.11 -9.89
C ALA A 271 -1.09 16.12 -8.93
N GLU A 272 -1.86 17.04 -9.52
CA GLU A 272 -2.87 17.83 -8.81
C GLU A 272 -4.16 17.03 -8.70
N LEU A 273 -4.90 17.20 -7.60
CA LEU A 273 -6.23 16.61 -7.41
C LEU A 273 -7.25 17.72 -7.16
N PHE A 274 -8.40 17.64 -7.79
CA PHE A 274 -9.49 18.62 -7.67
C PHE A 274 -10.76 17.94 -7.18
N PHE A 275 -11.44 18.57 -6.24
CA PHE A 275 -12.70 18.11 -5.68
C PHE A 275 -13.72 19.23 -5.81
N GLU A 276 -14.74 19.00 -6.63
CA GLU A 276 -15.84 19.94 -6.88
C GLU A 276 -17.16 19.25 -6.54
N ASP A 277 -17.73 19.62 -5.40
CA ASP A 277 -18.97 19.04 -4.85
C ASP A 277 -18.99 17.51 -4.83
N VAL A 278 -17.88 16.89 -4.41
CA VAL A 278 -17.78 15.44 -4.31
C VAL A 278 -18.65 14.96 -3.15
N ARG A 279 -19.68 14.19 -3.46
CA ARG A 279 -20.55 13.56 -2.45
C ARG A 279 -19.88 12.32 -1.91
N LEU A 280 -19.53 12.36 -0.62
CA LEU A 280 -18.94 11.25 0.11
C LEU A 280 -19.98 10.66 1.07
N PRO A 281 -20.22 9.35 1.02
CA PRO A 281 -21.08 8.70 2.01
C PRO A 281 -20.46 8.77 3.42
N ALA A 282 -21.26 8.53 4.45
CA ALA A 282 -20.81 8.61 5.84
C ALA A 282 -19.62 7.69 6.16
N ASP A 283 -19.57 6.53 5.51
CA ASP A 283 -18.54 5.49 5.63
C ASP A 283 -17.27 5.80 4.81
N ALA A 284 -17.21 6.93 4.10
CA ALA A 284 -15.97 7.43 3.52
C ALA A 284 -15.06 8.10 4.56
N LEU A 285 -15.58 8.45 5.74
CA LEU A 285 -14.76 8.97 6.84
C LEU A 285 -13.77 7.89 7.29
N LEU A 286 -12.48 8.25 7.36
CA LEU A 286 -11.42 7.37 7.84
C LEU A 286 -11.09 7.72 9.30
N GLY A 287 -11.34 6.77 10.19
CA GLY A 287 -11.24 6.97 11.63
C GLY A 287 -12.37 7.84 12.18
N GLU A 288 -12.06 8.61 13.22
CA GLU A 288 -13.02 9.47 13.90
C GLU A 288 -13.02 10.89 13.33
N LEU A 289 -14.21 11.51 13.35
CA LEU A 289 -14.39 12.90 12.97
C LEU A 289 -13.49 13.81 13.84
N ASN A 290 -12.85 14.79 13.22
CA ASN A 290 -12.00 15.79 13.88
C ASN A 290 -10.74 15.20 14.56
N LYS A 291 -10.38 13.95 14.26
CA LYS A 291 -9.16 13.29 14.75
C LYS A 291 -8.05 13.18 13.71
N GLY A 292 -8.28 13.64 12.48
CA GLY A 292 -7.36 13.47 11.37
C GLY A 292 -5.96 14.01 11.63
N PHE A 293 -5.83 15.16 12.29
CA PHE A 293 -4.50 15.71 12.61
C PHE A 293 -3.70 14.84 13.57
N TYR A 294 -4.36 14.18 14.53
CA TYR A 294 -3.69 13.25 15.45
C TYR A 294 -3.18 12.02 14.71
N TYR A 295 -3.97 11.48 13.79
CA TYR A 295 -3.56 10.37 12.93
C TYR A 295 -2.33 10.74 12.10
N LEU A 296 -2.34 11.92 11.47
CA LEU A 296 -1.19 12.43 10.71
C LEU A 296 0.07 12.53 11.57
N MET A 297 -0.02 13.06 12.78
CA MET A 297 1.14 13.17 13.69
C MET A 297 1.62 11.82 14.23
N ASN A 298 0.77 10.80 14.28
CA ASN A 298 1.14 9.45 14.70
C ASN A 298 1.86 8.67 13.60
N GLU A 299 1.37 8.78 12.37
CA GLU A 299 1.86 8.00 11.23
C GLU A 299 3.07 8.66 10.55
N LEU A 300 3.16 9.99 10.47
CA LEU A 300 4.28 10.68 9.80
C LEU A 300 5.68 10.30 10.36
N PRO A 301 5.90 10.13 11.67
CA PRO A 301 7.20 9.74 12.21
C PRO A 301 7.58 8.26 11.99
N GLN A 302 6.65 7.43 11.51
CA GLN A 302 6.90 6.01 11.27
C GLN A 302 7.66 5.74 9.97
N VAL A 303 7.76 6.76 9.10
CA VAL A 303 8.36 6.71 7.75
C VAL A 303 9.81 7.17 7.76
#